data_AF-A0A7X6UPL0-F1
#
_entry.id   AF-A0A7X6UPL0-F1
#
_cell.length_a   1.000
_cell.length_b   1.000
_cell.length_c   1.000
_cell.angle_alpha   90.00
_cell.angle_beta   90.00
_cell.angle_gamma   90.00
#
_symmetry.space_group_name_H-M   'P 1'
#
loop_
_entity.id
_entity.type
_entity.pdbx_description
1 polymer ?
#
loop_
_entity_poly.entity_id
_entity_poly.type
_entity_poly.pdbx_seq_one_letter_code
_entity_poly.pdbx_strand_id
1 'polypeptide(L)'
;MNAIKSQTFPGEFGTKQRMKESAPFAWPEAPGSDGVRVNIRTLGETPNSDFSTQLIKPTSKIGWFSALNPKLGVMVAYVWNRADYPWVGNWEENCGRESIPWRGKSLTRGMEFANSPFPIGLRASVDLGRFQNQRTYAWLPALGKVTTEYSILMRETDPKFVGVAEIRRKNGAIDIDFIV
;
A
#
# COMPACT_ATOMS: atom_id res chain seq x y z
N MET A 1 -0.98 -5.45 -6.76
CA MET A 1 -2.00 -4.40 -6.59
C MET A 1 -2.22 -3.71 -7.92
N ASN A 2 -3.39 -3.13 -8.17
CA ASN A 2 -3.71 -2.38 -9.39
C ASN A 2 -3.40 -0.87 -9.29
N ALA A 3 -2.22 -0.54 -8.78
CA ALA A 3 -1.74 0.84 -8.68
C ALA A 3 -1.20 1.35 -10.02
N ILE A 4 -1.36 2.65 -10.30
CA ILE A 4 -0.86 3.29 -11.53
C ILE A 4 0.18 4.39 -11.30
N LYS A 5 0.16 5.01 -10.12
CA LYS A 5 1.06 6.09 -9.75
C LYS A 5 1.40 5.92 -8.28
N SER A 6 2.63 6.18 -7.93
CA SER A 6 3.11 6.06 -6.57
C SER A 6 3.97 7.27 -6.20
N GLN A 7 4.06 7.54 -4.91
CA GLN A 7 4.90 8.60 -4.38
C GLN A 7 5.53 8.09 -3.07
N THR A 8 6.83 8.30 -2.89
CA THR A 8 7.48 8.05 -1.60
C THR A 8 7.09 9.11 -0.58
N PHE A 9 7.18 8.82 0.72
CA PHE A 9 6.79 9.78 1.76
C PHE A 9 7.54 11.11 1.60
N PRO A 10 6.87 12.27 1.77
CA PRO A 10 7.47 13.56 1.46
C PRO A 10 8.39 14.15 2.55
N GLY A 11 8.74 13.36 3.57
CA GLY A 11 9.71 13.76 4.59
C GLY A 11 10.38 12.56 5.23
N GLU A 12 10.98 12.78 6.40
CA GLU A 12 11.59 11.72 7.19
C GLU A 12 10.51 10.80 7.77
N PHE A 13 10.59 9.50 7.48
CA PHE A 13 9.67 8.49 8.00
C PHE A 13 10.30 7.60 9.08
N GLY A 14 11.61 7.40 9.00
CA GLY A 14 12.38 6.63 9.95
C GLY A 14 13.85 6.99 9.85
N THR A 15 14.63 6.65 10.87
CA THR A 15 16.06 7.01 10.94
C THR A 15 16.91 6.32 9.86
N LYS A 16 16.39 5.27 9.23
CA LYS A 16 17.01 4.54 8.11
C LYS A 16 15.96 4.28 7.05
N GLN A 17 16.06 4.97 5.91
CA GLN A 17 15.14 4.84 4.78
C GLN A 17 15.91 4.41 3.53
N ARG A 18 15.33 3.49 2.75
CA ARG A 18 15.92 3.07 1.47
C ARG A 18 15.44 3.95 0.32
N MET A 19 14.22 4.46 0.40
CA MET A 19 13.62 5.23 -0.70
C MET A 19 14.00 6.71 -0.60
N LYS A 20 14.21 7.34 -1.76
CA LYS A 20 14.36 8.79 -1.86
C LYS A 20 13.05 9.46 -1.46
N GLU A 21 13.11 10.51 -0.65
CA GLU A 21 11.95 11.31 -0.25
C GLU A 21 11.28 12.01 -1.43
N SER A 22 9.96 12.24 -1.32
CA SER A 22 9.18 13.04 -2.28
C SER A 22 9.38 12.66 -3.76
N ALA A 23 9.56 11.38 -4.06
CA ALA A 23 9.87 10.91 -5.41
C ALA A 23 8.69 10.16 -6.05
N PRO A 24 8.24 10.55 -7.26
CA PRO A 24 7.21 9.82 -8.00
C PRO A 24 7.78 8.56 -8.62
N PHE A 25 6.96 7.50 -8.71
CA PHE A 25 7.36 6.26 -9.36
C PHE A 25 6.18 5.40 -9.82
N ALA A 26 6.48 4.41 -10.65
CA ALA A 26 5.56 3.32 -10.99
C ALA A 26 5.87 2.11 -10.10
N TRP A 27 4.85 1.57 -9.43
CA TRP A 27 4.97 0.31 -8.69
C TRP A 27 5.53 -0.80 -9.59
N PRO A 28 6.47 -1.65 -9.13
CA PRO A 28 6.99 -1.77 -7.76
C PRO A 28 8.37 -1.11 -7.53
N GLU A 29 8.93 -0.41 -8.51
CA GLU A 29 10.31 0.07 -8.40
C GLU A 29 10.32 1.51 -7.90
N ALA A 30 10.79 1.74 -6.68
CA ALA A 30 10.95 3.08 -6.10
C ALA A 30 12.37 3.63 -6.36
N PRO A 31 12.56 4.96 -6.47
CA PRO A 31 13.88 5.57 -6.44
C PRO A 31 14.50 5.39 -5.06
N GLY A 32 15.72 4.87 -4.98
CA GLY A 32 16.46 4.75 -3.72
C GLY A 32 17.16 6.06 -3.33
N SER A 33 17.41 6.19 -2.03
CA SER A 33 18.12 7.34 -1.43
C SER A 33 19.58 7.40 -1.88
N ASP A 34 20.17 6.26 -2.24
CA ASP A 34 21.52 6.09 -2.79
C ASP A 34 21.59 6.18 -4.32
N GLY A 35 20.47 6.42 -5.00
CA GLY A 35 20.36 6.45 -6.46
C GLY A 35 20.11 5.09 -7.11
N VAL A 36 20.18 3.99 -6.36
CA VAL A 36 19.82 2.65 -6.84
C VAL A 36 18.31 2.45 -6.74
N ARG A 37 17.71 1.65 -7.62
CA ARG A 37 16.26 1.37 -7.56
C ARG A 37 15.96 0.37 -6.43
N VAL A 38 14.85 0.58 -5.74
CA VAL A 38 14.38 -0.26 -4.65
C VAL A 38 13.10 -0.95 -5.06
N ASN A 39 13.14 -2.27 -5.22
CA ASN A 39 11.94 -3.06 -5.42
C ASN A 39 11.19 -3.19 -4.09
N ILE A 40 9.99 -2.59 -4.01
CA ILE A 40 9.19 -2.57 -2.78
C ILE A 40 8.16 -3.72 -2.71
N ARG A 41 8.30 -4.78 -3.52
CA ARG A 41 7.53 -6.02 -3.32
C ARG A 41 8.01 -6.80 -2.11
N THR A 42 9.27 -6.67 -1.72
CA THR A 42 9.87 -7.35 -0.57
C THR A 42 10.47 -6.35 0.41
N LEU A 43 10.57 -6.76 1.67
CA LEU A 43 11.34 -6.02 2.66
C LEU A 43 12.83 -6.09 2.29
N GLY A 44 13.59 -5.06 2.67
CA GLY A 44 15.03 -5.02 2.46
C GLY A 44 15.78 -6.03 3.35
N GLU A 45 17.05 -6.26 3.03
CA GLU A 45 17.93 -7.14 3.84
C GLU A 45 18.53 -6.42 5.05
N THR A 46 18.56 -5.08 5.02
CA THR A 46 19.14 -4.24 6.06
C THR A 46 18.06 -3.50 6.85
N PRO A 47 18.32 -3.14 8.12
CA PRO A 47 17.33 -2.45 8.91
C PRO A 47 16.85 -1.13 8.31
N ASN A 48 15.54 -0.97 8.15
CA ASN A 48 14.92 0.20 7.54
C ASN A 48 13.48 0.42 8.02
N SER A 49 12.96 1.63 7.84
CA SER A 49 11.52 1.89 7.88
C SER A 49 11.14 2.83 6.75
N ASP A 50 10.23 2.38 5.90
CA ASP A 50 9.88 3.06 4.65
C ASP A 50 8.36 3.28 4.59
N PHE A 51 7.95 4.35 3.91
CA PHE A 51 6.55 4.56 3.56
C PHE A 51 6.44 5.05 2.11
N SER A 52 5.49 4.49 1.38
CA SER A 52 5.09 4.98 0.06
C SER A 52 3.58 4.88 -0.09
N THR A 53 3.01 5.75 -0.91
CA THR A 53 1.60 5.70 -1.29
C THR A 53 1.45 5.22 -2.71
N GLN A 54 0.43 4.41 -2.96
CA GLN A 54 0.07 3.87 -4.26
C GLN A 54 -1.35 4.28 -4.61
N LEU A 55 -1.50 5.09 -5.65
CA LEU A 55 -2.81 5.43 -6.23
C LEU A 55 -3.33 4.26 -7.05
N ILE A 56 -4.46 3.72 -6.62
CA ILE A 56 -5.22 2.71 -7.35
C ILE A 56 -5.82 3.30 -8.62
N LYS A 57 -5.73 2.53 -9.71
CA LYS A 57 -6.23 2.89 -11.05
C LYS A 57 -7.61 3.58 -10.99
N PRO A 58 -7.72 4.88 -11.33
CA PRO A 58 -8.97 5.64 -11.22
C PRO A 58 -10.12 5.11 -12.07
N THR A 59 -9.82 4.42 -13.18
CA THR A 59 -10.83 3.81 -14.05
C THR A 59 -11.32 2.46 -13.53
N SER A 60 -10.72 1.90 -12.48
CA SER A 60 -11.15 0.62 -11.90
C SER A 60 -12.27 0.83 -10.90
N LYS A 61 -13.30 -0.03 -10.94
CA LYS A 61 -14.39 -0.05 -9.94
C LYS A 61 -13.91 -0.56 -8.58
N ILE A 62 -12.90 -1.43 -8.57
CA ILE A 62 -12.34 -2.03 -7.37
C ILE A 62 -10.87 -1.68 -7.19
N GLY A 63 -10.46 -1.55 -5.93
CA GLY A 63 -9.06 -1.55 -5.54
C GLY A 63 -8.70 -2.91 -5.00
N TRP A 64 -7.46 -3.33 -5.23
CA TRP A 64 -6.96 -4.56 -4.65
C TRP A 64 -5.45 -4.53 -4.42
N PHE A 65 -5.02 -5.26 -3.40
CA PHE A 65 -3.63 -5.67 -3.23
C PHE A 65 -3.57 -7.14 -2.78
N SER A 66 -2.40 -7.74 -2.94
CA SER A 66 -2.13 -9.11 -2.49
C SER A 66 -0.78 -9.16 -1.78
N ALA A 67 -0.68 -10.04 -0.80
CA ALA A 67 0.56 -10.40 -0.12
C ALA A 67 0.76 -11.91 -0.22
N LEU A 68 2.01 -12.34 -0.45
CA LEU A 68 2.38 -13.74 -0.62
C LEU A 68 3.37 -14.12 0.47
N ASN A 69 3.15 -15.26 1.12
CA ASN A 69 4.19 -15.97 1.84
C ASN A 69 4.65 -17.17 1.00
N PRO A 70 5.75 -17.04 0.25
CA PRO A 70 6.18 -18.10 -0.68
C PRO A 70 6.65 -19.36 0.06
N LYS A 71 7.18 -19.22 1.28
CA LYS A 71 7.60 -20.36 2.11
C LYS A 71 6.40 -21.23 2.52
N LEU A 72 5.26 -20.61 2.79
CA LEU A 72 4.03 -21.33 3.14
C LEU A 72 3.17 -21.67 1.92
N GLY A 73 3.46 -21.11 0.74
CA GLY A 73 2.63 -21.27 -0.45
C GLY A 73 1.22 -20.69 -0.25
N VAL A 74 1.09 -19.55 0.44
CA VAL A 74 -0.20 -18.92 0.73
C VAL A 74 -0.19 -17.44 0.35
N MET A 75 -1.24 -17.03 -0.37
CA MET A 75 -1.58 -15.64 -0.66
C MET A 75 -2.75 -15.17 0.20
N VAL A 76 -2.69 -13.91 0.62
CA VAL A 76 -3.87 -13.13 1.02
C VAL A 76 -4.09 -11.98 0.05
N ALA A 77 -5.34 -11.67 -0.28
CA ALA A 77 -5.71 -10.51 -1.08
C ALA A 77 -6.84 -9.71 -0.42
N TYR A 78 -6.77 -8.39 -0.54
CA TYR A 78 -7.82 -7.47 -0.15
C TYR A 78 -8.47 -6.88 -1.39
N VAL A 79 -9.79 -6.77 -1.39
CA VAL A 79 -10.58 -6.21 -2.50
C VAL A 79 -11.65 -5.29 -1.93
N TRP A 80 -11.73 -4.05 -2.41
CA TRP A 80 -12.69 -3.06 -1.91
C TRP A 80 -13.25 -2.21 -3.06
N ASN A 81 -14.28 -1.42 -2.78
CA ASN A 81 -14.78 -0.43 -3.73
C ASN A 81 -13.77 0.71 -3.84
N ARG A 82 -13.17 0.88 -5.02
CA ARG A 82 -12.07 1.85 -5.24
C ARG A 82 -12.48 3.29 -4.89
N ALA A 83 -13.74 3.62 -5.07
CA ALA A 83 -14.28 4.95 -4.82
C ALA A 83 -14.19 5.35 -3.33
N ASP A 84 -14.23 4.39 -2.41
CA ASP A 84 -14.17 4.63 -0.97
C ASP A 84 -12.73 4.99 -0.54
N TYR A 85 -11.75 4.27 -1.11
CA TYR A 85 -10.34 4.38 -0.75
C TYR A 85 -9.46 4.33 -2.00
N PRO A 86 -9.00 5.49 -2.53
CA PRO A 86 -8.24 5.54 -3.77
C PRO A 86 -6.75 5.22 -3.60
N TRP A 87 -6.22 5.19 -2.38
CA TRP A 87 -4.80 4.88 -2.11
C TRP A 87 -4.61 3.58 -1.34
N VAL A 88 -3.41 3.04 -1.45
CA VAL A 88 -2.83 2.08 -0.52
C VAL A 88 -1.56 2.71 0.06
N GLY A 89 -1.47 2.82 1.38
CA GLY A 89 -0.22 3.04 2.09
C GLY A 89 0.55 1.73 2.17
N ASN A 90 1.79 1.71 1.70
CA ASN A 90 2.74 0.62 1.90
C ASN A 90 3.76 1.08 2.93
N TRP A 91 3.55 0.64 4.17
CA TRP A 91 4.40 0.91 5.31
C TRP A 91 5.29 -0.30 5.61
N GLU A 92 6.58 -0.06 5.84
CA GLU A 92 7.53 -1.08 6.23
C GLU A 92 8.22 -0.69 7.54
N GLU A 93 8.36 -1.68 8.42
CA GLU A 93 9.26 -1.68 9.56
C GLU A 93 10.09 -2.95 9.51
N ASN A 94 11.40 -2.80 9.45
CA ASN A 94 12.35 -3.88 9.40
C ASN A 94 13.47 -3.56 10.37
N CYS A 95 13.23 -3.75 11.65
CA CYS A 95 14.21 -3.56 12.72
C CYS A 95 14.90 -2.18 12.71
N GLY A 96 14.29 -1.18 12.07
CA GLY A 96 14.89 0.13 11.80
C GLY A 96 14.61 1.16 12.89
N ARG A 97 13.50 1.00 13.63
CA ARG A 97 13.14 1.89 14.73
C ARG A 97 13.67 1.39 16.08
N GLU A 98 14.46 2.22 16.74
CA GLU A 98 15.06 1.92 18.05
C GLU A 98 14.18 2.34 19.24
N SER A 99 13.27 3.30 19.04
CA SER A 99 12.38 3.78 20.08
C SER A 99 11.42 2.68 20.56
N ILE A 100 10.95 2.80 21.80
CA ILE A 100 9.87 1.93 22.32
C ILE A 100 8.59 2.22 21.52
N PRO A 101 7.81 1.20 21.11
CA PRO A 101 7.92 -0.22 21.47
C PRO A 101 8.80 -1.08 20.54
N TRP A 102 9.36 -0.51 19.47
CA TRP A 102 10.04 -1.23 18.39
C TRP A 102 11.36 -1.87 18.81
N ARG A 103 12.22 -1.13 19.52
CA ARG A 103 13.54 -1.58 20.04
C ARG A 103 14.38 -2.37 19.01
N GLY A 104 14.33 -2.03 17.73
CA GLY A 104 15.07 -2.70 16.66
C GLY A 104 14.69 -4.17 16.44
N LYS A 105 13.50 -4.61 16.88
CA LYS A 105 13.10 -6.03 16.89
C LYS A 105 11.90 -6.37 16.00
N SER A 106 11.18 -5.36 15.53
CA SER A 106 9.95 -5.58 14.77
C SER A 106 10.24 -5.75 13.29
N LEU A 107 9.70 -6.82 12.71
CA LEU A 107 9.58 -6.99 11.26
C LEU A 107 8.10 -6.99 10.91
N THR A 108 7.61 -5.95 10.24
CA THR A 108 6.20 -5.76 9.96
C THR A 108 6.03 -4.94 8.68
N ARG A 109 4.97 -5.27 7.93
CA ARG A 109 4.53 -4.48 6.78
C ARG A 109 3.04 -4.19 6.89
N GLY A 110 2.66 -2.93 6.73
CA GLY A 110 1.29 -2.49 6.58
C GLY A 110 0.95 -2.27 5.11
N MET A 111 -0.17 -2.85 4.67
CA MET A 111 -0.77 -2.59 3.36
C MET A 111 -2.17 -2.01 3.59
N GLU A 112 -2.29 -0.70 3.49
CA GLU A 112 -3.36 0.07 4.13
C GLU A 112 -4.17 0.82 3.07
N PHE A 113 -5.29 0.27 2.61
CA PHE A 113 -6.18 1.04 1.73
C PHE A 113 -6.75 2.23 2.51
N ALA A 114 -6.67 3.44 1.92
CA ALA A 114 -6.92 4.68 2.65
C ALA A 114 -7.56 5.77 1.80
N ASN A 115 -8.22 6.71 2.47
CA ASN A 115 -8.77 7.95 1.90
C ASN A 115 -7.78 9.13 1.97
N SER A 116 -6.59 8.90 2.52
CA SER A 116 -5.47 9.84 2.54
C SER A 116 -4.23 9.16 1.95
N PRO A 117 -3.41 9.87 1.17
CA PRO A 117 -2.21 9.30 0.58
C PRO A 117 -1.09 9.05 1.60
N PHE A 118 -0.98 9.87 2.64
CA PHE A 118 0.17 9.87 3.55
C PHE A 118 -0.26 9.73 5.02
N PRO A 119 0.63 9.19 5.89
CA PRO A 119 0.41 9.08 7.34
C PRO A 119 0.67 10.44 8.01
N ILE A 120 -0.10 11.44 7.59
CA ILE A 120 -0.05 12.81 8.10
C ILE A 120 -1.31 13.11 8.93
N GLY A 121 -1.23 14.12 9.79
CA GLY A 121 -2.38 14.54 10.59
C GLY A 121 -3.54 15.05 9.74
N LEU A 122 -4.77 14.97 10.29
CA LEU A 122 -6.00 15.37 9.60
C LEU A 122 -5.94 16.79 9.04
N ARG A 123 -5.40 17.75 9.81
CA ARG A 123 -5.28 19.14 9.36
C ARG A 123 -4.42 19.26 8.10
N ALA A 124 -3.24 18.65 8.11
CA ALA A 124 -2.34 18.64 6.95
C ALA A 124 -2.99 17.96 5.74
N SER A 125 -3.78 16.90 5.95
CA SER A 125 -4.52 16.27 4.87
C SER A 125 -5.62 17.17 4.28
N VAL A 126 -6.34 17.92 5.13
CA VAL A 126 -7.34 18.90 4.69
C VAL A 126 -6.69 20.05 3.92
N ASP A 127 -5.59 20.60 4.43
CA ASP A 127 -4.85 21.69 3.80
C ASP A 127 -4.23 21.25 2.45
N LEU A 128 -3.76 19.99 2.33
CA LEU A 128 -3.29 19.42 1.06
C LEU A 128 -4.41 19.39 0.01
N GLY A 129 -5.67 19.20 0.40
CA GLY A 129 -6.82 19.33 -0.48
C GLY A 129 -7.01 18.14 -1.44
N ARG A 130 -6.07 18.04 -2.38
CA ARG A 130 -6.00 17.02 -3.42
C ARG A 130 -4.56 16.60 -3.67
N PHE A 131 -4.38 15.32 -3.95
CA PHE A 131 -3.11 14.77 -4.41
C PHE A 131 -3.39 13.81 -5.57
N GLN A 132 -2.59 13.89 -6.65
CA GLN A 132 -2.78 13.09 -7.86
C GLN A 132 -4.25 13.05 -8.35
N ASN A 133 -4.91 14.22 -8.30
CA ASN A 133 -6.30 14.47 -8.69
C ASN A 133 -7.37 13.77 -7.82
N GLN A 134 -7.03 13.19 -6.67
CA GLN A 134 -7.99 12.64 -5.71
C GLN A 134 -8.05 13.51 -4.45
N ARG A 135 -9.20 13.54 -3.75
CA ARG A 135 -9.33 14.23 -2.46
C ARG A 135 -8.57 13.46 -1.40
N THR A 136 -7.83 14.15 -0.54
CA THR A 136 -7.01 13.55 0.53
C THR A 136 -7.76 13.36 1.84
N TYR A 137 -9.02 13.79 1.88
CA TYR A 137 -9.91 13.68 3.02
C TYR A 137 -11.35 13.41 2.55
N ALA A 138 -12.20 13.01 3.49
CA ALA A 138 -13.64 12.95 3.35
C ALA A 138 -14.31 13.66 4.52
N TRP A 139 -15.47 14.28 4.29
CA TRP A 139 -16.30 14.85 5.34
C TRP A 139 -17.42 13.89 5.71
N LEU A 140 -17.65 13.74 7.01
CA LEU A 140 -18.83 13.09 7.55
C LEU A 140 -19.63 14.16 8.31
N PRO A 141 -20.83 14.55 7.85
CA PRO A 141 -21.63 15.54 8.57
C PRO A 141 -22.11 14.98 9.93
N ALA A 142 -22.58 15.86 10.81
CA ALA A 142 -23.16 15.46 12.09
C ALA A 142 -24.27 14.42 11.87
N LEU A 143 -24.25 13.35 12.67
CA LEU A 143 -25.15 12.18 12.56
C LEU A 143 -25.06 11.43 11.21
N GLY A 144 -24.10 11.76 10.35
CA GLY A 144 -23.83 11.05 9.12
C GLY A 144 -23.33 9.64 9.37
N LYS A 145 -23.63 8.73 8.44
CA LYS A 145 -23.11 7.37 8.43
C LYS A 145 -22.44 7.09 7.09
N VAL A 146 -21.25 6.50 7.14
CA VAL A 146 -20.57 5.91 5.98
C VAL A 146 -20.42 4.42 6.23
N THR A 147 -20.67 3.63 5.20
CA THR A 147 -20.44 2.19 5.20
C THR A 147 -19.46 1.87 4.08
N THR A 148 -18.42 1.11 4.41
CA THR A 148 -17.46 0.59 3.46
C THR A 148 -17.51 -0.94 3.48
N GLU A 149 -17.30 -1.54 2.33
CA GLU A 149 -17.28 -2.99 2.18
C GLU A 149 -15.96 -3.43 1.55
N TYR A 150 -15.35 -4.44 2.14
CA TYR A 150 -14.15 -5.07 1.60
C TYR A 150 -14.22 -6.59 1.80
N SER A 151 -13.43 -7.29 1.02
CA SER A 151 -13.29 -8.74 1.08
C SER A 151 -11.82 -9.08 1.33
N ILE A 152 -11.59 -10.06 2.19
CA ILE A 152 -10.28 -10.69 2.36
C ILE A 152 -10.38 -12.09 1.78
N LEU A 153 -9.44 -12.45 0.93
CA LEU A 153 -9.34 -13.75 0.31
C LEU A 153 -8.02 -14.39 0.73
N MET A 154 -8.05 -15.69 0.96
CA MET A 154 -6.86 -16.50 1.16
C MET A 154 -6.86 -17.64 0.16
N ARG A 155 -5.72 -17.92 -0.47
CA ARG A 155 -5.54 -19.00 -1.45
C ARG A 155 -4.18 -19.65 -1.26
N GLU A 156 -4.15 -20.96 -1.40
CA GLU A 156 -2.90 -21.69 -1.64
C GLU A 156 -2.34 -21.30 -3.03
N THR A 157 -1.03 -21.32 -3.15
CA THR A 157 -0.29 -20.94 -4.35
C THR A 157 0.73 -21.99 -4.73
N ASP A 158 0.86 -22.27 -6.02
CA ASP A 158 1.91 -23.13 -6.56
C ASP A 158 3.32 -22.54 -6.27
N PRO A 159 4.38 -23.35 -6.13
CA PRO A 159 5.74 -22.86 -5.96
C PRO A 159 6.24 -21.89 -7.06
N LYS A 160 5.66 -21.96 -8.26
CA LYS A 160 5.95 -21.04 -9.38
C LYS A 160 5.18 -19.73 -9.30
N PHE A 161 4.26 -19.60 -8.35
CA PHE A 161 3.46 -18.39 -8.19
C PHE A 161 4.36 -17.18 -7.85
N VAL A 162 4.36 -16.17 -8.73
CA VAL A 162 5.17 -14.96 -8.56
C VAL A 162 4.34 -13.70 -8.34
N GLY A 163 3.01 -13.78 -8.45
CA GLY A 163 2.12 -12.65 -8.12
C GLY A 163 0.74 -12.72 -8.75
N VAL A 164 -0.06 -11.69 -8.51
CA VAL A 164 -1.40 -11.55 -9.09
C VAL A 164 -1.34 -10.59 -10.27
N ALA A 165 -1.86 -11.01 -11.41
CA ALA A 165 -2.01 -10.17 -12.60
C ALA A 165 -3.21 -9.23 -12.46
N GLU A 166 -4.36 -9.78 -12.06
CA GLU A 166 -5.60 -9.02 -11.91
C GLU A 166 -6.55 -9.69 -10.91
N ILE A 167 -7.38 -8.88 -10.25
CA ILE A 167 -8.53 -9.36 -9.48
C ILE A 167 -9.77 -8.67 -10.01
N ARG A 168 -10.85 -9.43 -10.24
CA ARG A 168 -12.12 -8.90 -10.75
C ARG A 168 -13.28 -9.32 -9.86
N ARG A 169 -14.29 -8.46 -9.75
CA ARG A 169 -15.61 -8.83 -9.24
C ARG A 169 -16.53 -9.15 -10.41
N LYS A 170 -17.12 -10.35 -10.44
CA LYS A 170 -18.07 -10.79 -11.47
C LYS A 170 -19.24 -11.52 -10.80
N ASN A 171 -20.45 -11.00 -10.94
CA ASN A 171 -21.68 -11.61 -10.39
C ASN A 171 -21.59 -11.96 -8.89
N GLY A 172 -20.94 -11.11 -8.08
CA GLY A 172 -20.72 -11.36 -6.65
C GLY A 172 -19.55 -12.29 -6.31
N ALA A 173 -18.96 -12.97 -7.29
CA ALA A 173 -17.72 -13.73 -7.13
C ALA A 173 -16.48 -12.85 -7.33
N ILE A 174 -15.35 -13.30 -6.77
CA ILE A 174 -14.03 -12.70 -7.00
C ILE A 174 -13.16 -13.68 -7.79
N ASP A 175 -12.80 -13.26 -9.00
CA ASP A 175 -11.90 -13.99 -9.90
C ASP A 175 -10.48 -13.42 -9.75
N ILE A 176 -9.47 -14.30 -9.74
CA ILE A 176 -8.06 -13.91 -9.61
C ILE A 176 -7.26 -14.55 -10.74
N ASP A 177 -6.53 -13.72 -11.49
CA ASP A 177 -5.53 -14.20 -12.44
C ASP A 177 -4.16 -14.21 -11.78
N PHE A 178 -3.54 -15.38 -11.76
CA PHE A 178 -2.18 -15.55 -11.24
C PHE A 178 -1.13 -15.29 -12.33
N ILE A 179 0.04 -14.86 -11.87
CA ILE A 179 1.28 -14.87 -12.62
C ILE A 179 2.06 -16.08 -12.09
N VAL A 180 2.36 -17.01 -12.99
CA VAL A 180 3.15 -18.23 -12.78
C VAL A 180 4.41 -18.20 -13.61
#